data_AF-A0A7Y0M0N7-F1
#
_entry.id   AF-A0A7Y0M0N7-F1
#
_cell.length_a   1.000
_cell.length_b   1.000
_cell.length_c   1.000
_cell.angle_alpha   90.00
_cell.angle_beta   90.00
_cell.angle_gamma   90.00
#
_symmetry.space_group_name_H-M   'P 1'
#
loop_
_entity.id
_entity.type
_entity.pdbx_description
1 polymer ?
#
loop_
_entity_poly.entity_id
_entity_poly.type
_entity_poly.pdbx_seq_one_letter_code
_entity_poly.pdbx_strand_id
1 'polypeptide(L)'
;MPAATDPPPVLTVTVPDTETSADLVAPPGVRLVEWGITEDLPRDVAHEVDGVVVPHYFTDRAGLERLRALPRLSFVQLPSAGYEHVLPALPPGVRLSLDSPMG
;
A
#
# COMPACT_ATOMS: atom_id res chain seq x y z
N MET A 1 37.76 6.50 4.41
CA MET A 1 36.73 6.64 3.37
C MET A 1 35.54 5.79 3.82
N PRO A 2 34.39 6.35 4.25
CA PRO A 2 33.23 5.51 4.50
C PRO A 2 32.71 4.99 3.16
N ALA A 3 32.40 3.70 3.12
CA ALA A 3 31.78 3.05 1.97
C ALA A 3 30.46 3.77 1.65
N ALA A 4 30.22 4.06 0.37
CA ALA A 4 28.92 4.48 -0.09
C ALA A 4 27.95 3.33 0.17
N THR A 5 27.19 3.41 1.26
CA THR A 5 26.04 2.56 1.52
C THR A 5 25.08 2.78 0.36
N ASP A 6 24.89 1.73 -0.44
CA ASP A 6 23.79 1.67 -1.41
C ASP A 6 22.51 2.11 -0.70
N PRO A 7 21.77 3.12 -1.21
CA PRO A 7 20.58 3.58 -0.52
C PRO A 7 19.64 2.37 -0.35
N PRO A 8 19.09 2.15 0.86
CA PRO A 8 18.19 1.02 1.07
C PRO A 8 17.08 1.05 0.02
N PRO A 9 16.65 -0.10 -0.52
CA PRO A 9 15.63 -0.15 -1.56
C PRO A 9 14.41 0.63 -1.06
N VAL A 10 14.02 1.65 -1.83
CA VAL A 10 12.93 2.55 -1.47
C VAL A 10 11.62 1.79 -1.63
N LEU A 11 10.97 1.48 -0.52
CA LEU A 11 9.67 0.83 -0.46
C LEU A 11 8.59 1.85 -0.86
N THR A 12 7.86 1.60 -1.94
CA THR A 12 6.79 2.50 -2.37
C THR A 12 5.46 2.05 -1.79
N VAL A 13 4.85 2.91 -0.99
CA VAL A 13 3.57 2.65 -0.31
C VAL A 13 2.54 3.66 -0.77
N THR A 14 1.36 3.19 -1.17
CA THR A 14 0.28 4.10 -1.55
C THR A 14 -0.61 4.48 -0.36
N VAL A 15 -1.06 5.72 -0.34
CA VAL A 15 -1.99 6.29 0.65
C VAL A 15 -3.24 6.82 -0.05
N PRO A 16 -4.44 6.72 0.55
CA PRO A 16 -5.69 6.95 -0.15
C PRO A 16 -5.94 8.40 -0.57
N ASP A 17 -5.45 9.36 0.21
CA ASP A 17 -5.72 10.78 0.04
C ASP A 17 -4.58 11.63 0.60
N THR A 18 -4.57 12.91 0.20
CA THR A 18 -3.54 13.87 0.60
C THR A 18 -3.56 14.14 2.11
N GLU A 19 -4.72 14.06 2.78
CA GLU A 19 -4.82 14.22 4.24
C GLU A 19 -4.03 13.11 4.95
N THR A 20 -4.29 11.85 4.59
CA THR A 20 -3.54 10.69 5.09
C THR A 20 -2.05 10.81 4.79
N SER A 21 -1.69 11.31 3.60
CA SER A 21 -0.28 11.56 3.24
C SER A 21 0.38 12.63 4.11
N ALA A 22 -0.36 13.65 4.52
CA ALA A 22 0.13 14.78 5.30
C ALA A 22 0.27 14.42 6.79
N ASP A 23 -0.59 13.56 7.30
CA ASP A 23 -0.54 13.05 8.68
C ASP A 23 0.51 11.94 8.87
N LEU A 24 0.96 11.29 7.79
CA LEU A 24 1.96 10.23 7.84
C LEU A 24 3.37 10.77 7.61
N VAL A 25 4.26 10.50 8.57
CA VAL A 25 5.70 10.69 8.37
C VAL A 25 6.29 9.41 7.79
N ALA A 26 6.69 9.46 6.52
CA ALA A 26 7.37 8.36 5.87
C ALA A 26 8.72 8.09 6.57
N PRO A 27 8.98 6.87 7.08
CA PRO A 27 10.29 6.55 7.63
C PRO A 27 11.35 6.51 6.51
N PRO A 28 12.65 6.63 6.84
CA PRO A 28 13.72 6.54 5.86
C PRO A 28 13.62 5.25 5.03
N GLY A 29 13.71 5.39 3.70
CA GLY A 29 13.56 4.26 2.78
C GLY A 29 12.11 3.92 2.40
N VAL A 30 11.13 4.73 2.83
CA VAL A 30 9.74 4.62 2.37
C VAL A 30 9.35 5.84 1.55
N ARG A 31 8.72 5.61 0.40
CA ARG A 31 8.11 6.65 -0.44
C ARG A 31 6.59 6.50 -0.38
N LEU A 32 5.90 7.57 0.02
CA LEU A 32 4.44 7.62 -0.02
C LEU A 32 3.98 8.15 -1.39
N VAL A 33 2.98 7.49 -1.97
CA VAL A 33 2.35 7.87 -3.24
C VAL A 33 0.85 7.96 -3.03
N GLU A 34 0.23 9.04 -3.47
CA GLU A 34 -1.23 9.16 -3.36
C GLU A 34 -1.93 8.25 -4.39
N TRP A 35 -2.82 7.40 -3.91
CA TRP A 35 -3.69 6.57 -4.74
C TRP A 35 -4.90 6.04 -3.95
N GLY A 36 -6.08 6.55 -4.28
CA GLY A 36 -7.35 6.15 -3.67
C GLY A 36 -7.96 4.85 -4.21
N ILE A 37 -7.27 4.11 -5.09
CA ILE A 37 -7.76 2.86 -5.72
C ILE A 37 -9.06 3.05 -6.54
N THR A 38 -9.36 4.30 -6.92
CA THR A 38 -10.51 4.69 -7.76
C THR A 38 -10.21 4.56 -9.25
N GLU A 39 -8.95 4.81 -9.63
CA GLU A 39 -8.44 4.75 -10.99
C GLU A 39 -7.19 3.87 -11.10
N ASP A 40 -6.83 3.50 -12.32
CA ASP A 40 -5.62 2.69 -12.55
C ASP A 40 -4.37 3.57 -12.43
N LEU A 41 -3.35 3.07 -11.73
CA LEU A 41 -2.05 3.74 -11.69
C LEU A 41 -1.37 3.68 -13.05
N PRO A 42 -0.59 4.72 -13.43
CA PRO A 42 0.34 4.62 -14.54
C PRO A 42 1.23 3.39 -14.38
N ARG A 43 1.46 2.67 -15.48
CA ARG A 43 2.19 1.39 -15.49
C ARG A 43 3.52 1.49 -14.71
N ASP A 44 4.28 2.55 -14.94
CA ASP A 44 5.59 2.74 -14.31
C ASP A 44 5.48 2.83 -12.78
N VAL A 45 4.46 3.53 -12.27
CA VAL A 45 4.19 3.64 -10.83
C VAL A 45 3.69 2.30 -10.28
N ALA A 46 2.79 1.62 -10.98
CA ALA A 46 2.28 0.31 -10.58
C ALA A 46 3.40 -0.73 -10.44
N HIS A 47 4.45 -0.65 -11.26
CA HIS A 47 5.64 -1.49 -11.16
C HIS A 47 6.57 -1.15 -9.99
N GLU A 48 6.35 -0.03 -9.30
CA GLU A 48 7.14 0.40 -8.14
C GLU A 48 6.40 0.14 -6.81
N VAL A 49 5.07 0.00 -6.83
CA VAL A 49 4.26 -0.17 -5.60
C VAL A 49 4.56 -1.51 -4.91
N ASP A 50 5.10 -1.43 -3.70
CA ASP A 50 5.36 -2.56 -2.82
C ASP A 50 4.25 -2.75 -1.76
N GLY A 51 3.52 -1.67 -1.42
CA GLY A 51 2.46 -1.69 -0.40
C GLY A 51 1.30 -0.74 -0.69
N VAL A 52 0.10 -1.12 -0.24
CA VAL A 52 -1.11 -0.28 -0.42
C VAL A 52 -1.84 -0.12 0.91
N VAL A 53 -2.08 1.13 1.32
CA VAL A 53 -3.02 1.47 2.39
C VAL A 53 -4.40 1.66 1.77
N VAL A 54 -5.32 0.79 2.14
CA VAL A 54 -6.67 0.77 1.58
C VAL A 54 -7.54 1.81 2.29
N PRO A 55 -8.34 2.62 1.58
CA PRO A 55 -9.24 3.55 2.25
C PRO A 55 -10.35 2.85 3.05
N HIS A 56 -10.83 3.49 4.12
CA HIS A 56 -11.93 2.99 4.97
C HIS A 56 -13.26 2.75 4.23
N TYR A 57 -13.45 3.42 3.09
CA TYR A 57 -14.62 3.30 2.21
C TYR A 57 -14.45 2.26 1.10
N PHE A 58 -13.34 1.53 1.08
CA PHE A 58 -13.12 0.48 0.10
C PHE A 58 -14.19 -0.60 0.28
N THR A 59 -15.00 -0.79 -0.75
CA THR A 59 -16.06 -1.82 -0.81
C THR A 59 -16.23 -2.34 -2.23
N ASP A 60 -15.41 -1.85 -3.17
CA ASP A 60 -15.60 -2.07 -4.60
C ASP A 60 -14.74 -3.23 -5.10
N ARG A 61 -15.40 -4.19 -5.77
CA ARG A 61 -14.75 -5.32 -6.42
C ARG A 61 -13.78 -4.86 -7.52
N ALA A 62 -14.05 -3.73 -8.17
CA ALA A 62 -13.15 -3.17 -9.17
C ALA A 62 -11.80 -2.76 -8.57
N GLY A 63 -11.78 -2.27 -7.33
CA GLY A 63 -10.54 -1.92 -6.64
C GLY A 63 -9.67 -3.14 -6.33
N LEU A 64 -10.27 -4.29 -6.02
CA LEU A 64 -9.53 -5.54 -5.77
C LEU A 64 -8.80 -6.03 -7.02
N GLU A 65 -9.40 -5.88 -8.20
CA GLU A 65 -8.75 -6.23 -9.46
C GLU A 65 -7.56 -5.29 -9.76
N ARG A 66 -7.61 -4.03 -9.34
CA ARG A 66 -6.47 -3.10 -9.44
C ARG A 66 -5.31 -3.51 -8.54
N LEU A 67 -5.59 -3.99 -7.34
CA LEU A 67 -4.55 -4.54 -6.46
C LEU A 67 -3.85 -5.75 -7.08
N ARG A 68 -4.59 -6.61 -7.78
CA ARG A 68 -4.02 -7.75 -8.51
C ARG A 68 -3.11 -7.36 -9.68
N ALA A 69 -3.30 -6.16 -10.23
CA ALA A 69 -2.49 -5.65 -11.32
C ALA A 69 -1.11 -5.15 -10.86
N LEU A 70 -0.84 -5.10 -9.55
CA LEU A 70 0.42 -4.64 -8.97
C LEU A 70 1.43 -5.80 -8.85
N PRO A 71 2.49 -5.84 -9.69
CA PRO A 71 3.38 -7.01 -9.78
C PRO A 71 4.36 -7.14 -8.61
N ARG A 72 4.57 -6.07 -7.84
CA ARG A 72 5.48 -6.04 -6.68
C ARG A 72 4.76 -5.98 -5.34
N LEU A 73 3.43 -6.04 -5.34
CA LEU A 73 2.64 -5.87 -4.13
C LEU A 73 2.97 -6.97 -3.11
N SER A 74 3.58 -6.56 -2.00
CA SER A 74 4.02 -7.47 -0.93
C SER A 74 3.12 -7.39 0.30
N PHE A 75 2.45 -6.27 0.54
CA PHE A 75 1.55 -6.11 1.68
C PHE A 75 0.41 -5.14 1.37
N VAL A 76 -0.71 -5.34 2.04
CA VAL A 76 -1.87 -4.45 1.99
C VAL A 76 -2.24 -4.12 3.43
N GLN A 77 -2.20 -2.83 3.76
CA GLN A 77 -2.61 -2.34 5.08
C GLN A 77 -4.08 -1.93 5.00
N LEU A 78 -4.87 -2.58 5.85
CA LEU A 78 -6.29 -2.32 5.96
C LEU A 78 -6.52 -1.46 7.21
N PRO A 79 -7.33 -0.41 7.12
CA PRO A 79 -7.75 0.31 8.30
C PRO A 79 -8.57 -0.61 9.19
N SER A 80 -8.36 -0.49 10.50
CA SER A 80 -8.89 -1.33 11.57
C SER A 80 -10.36 -1.76 11.39
N ALA A 81 -10.58 -3.05 11.66
CA ALA A 81 -11.85 -3.77 11.87
C ALA A 81 -12.90 -3.73 10.75
N GLY A 82 -12.93 -4.79 9.92
CA GLY A 82 -14.12 -5.12 9.10
C GLY A 82 -13.89 -5.94 7.83
N TYR A 83 -12.78 -6.68 7.70
CA TYR A 83 -12.33 -7.23 6.41
C TYR A 83 -12.30 -8.76 6.32
N GLU A 84 -13.27 -9.44 6.94
CA GLU A 84 -13.49 -10.89 6.79
C GLU A 84 -13.75 -11.30 5.31
N HIS A 85 -14.10 -10.35 4.43
CA HIS A 85 -14.49 -10.58 3.04
C HIS A 85 -13.34 -10.53 2.01
N VAL A 86 -12.13 -10.12 2.38
CA VAL A 86 -11.04 -9.85 1.40
C VAL A 86 -9.97 -10.94 1.37
N LEU A 87 -9.98 -11.82 2.35
CA LEU A 87 -9.18 -13.03 2.41
C LEU A 87 -9.22 -13.90 1.13
N PRO A 88 -10.34 -14.04 0.39
CA PRO A 88 -10.36 -14.82 -0.86
C PRO A 88 -9.70 -14.13 -2.07
N ALA A 89 -9.45 -12.81 -1.98
CA ALA A 89 -9.02 -12.01 -3.13
C ALA A 89 -7.52 -11.74 -3.17
N LEU A 90 -6.80 -11.98 -2.07
CA LEU A 90 -5.39 -11.68 -1.95
C LEU A 90 -4.52 -12.61 -2.81
N PRO A 91 -3.52 -12.08 -3.54
CA PRO A 91 -2.51 -12.88 -4.19
C PRO A 91 -1.77 -13.77 -3.18
N PRO A 92 -1.35 -14.99 -3.57
CA PRO A 92 -0.55 -15.84 -2.69
C PRO A 92 0.76 -15.13 -2.32
N GLY A 93 1.00 -14.94 -1.01
CA GLY A 93 2.22 -14.33 -0.46
C GLY A 93 2.04 -12.97 0.21
N VAL A 94 0.85 -12.35 0.11
CA VAL A 94 0.58 -11.05 0.73
C VAL A 94 0.34 -11.20 2.23
N ARG A 95 1.04 -10.40 3.05
CA ARG A 95 0.77 -10.30 4.49
C ARG A 95 -0.20 -9.15 4.79
N LEU A 96 -1.23 -9.46 5.57
CA LEU A 96 -2.15 -8.49 6.14
C LEU A 96 -1.56 -7.92 7.43
N SER A 97 -1.55 -6.59 7.55
CA SER A 97 -1.32 -5.91 8.82
C SER A 97 -2.57 -5.12 9.17
N LEU A 98 -3.13 -5.40 10.35
CA LEU A 98 -4.23 -4.62 10.91
C LEU A 98 -3.62 -3.34 11.49
N ASP A 99 -4.15 -2.18 11.10
CA ASP A 99 -3.87 -0.94 11.81
C ASP A 99 -4.61 -0.98 13.15
N SER A 100 -3.95 -1.43 14.19
CA SER A 100 -4.52 -1.51 15.53
C SER A 100 -4.14 -0.24 16.30
N PRO A 101 -5.07 0.70 16.54
CA PRO A 101 -4.83 1.70 17.58
C PRO A 101 -5.04 0.99 18.91
N MET A 102 -3.96 0.70 19.65
CA MET A 102 -3.93 0.74 21.12
C MET A 102 -2.70 0.01 21.69
N GLY A 103 -1.94 0.73 22.54
CA GLY A 103 -1.02 0.16 23.53
C GLY A 103 0.28 0.94 23.68
#